data_AF-A0A497N4G5-F1
#
_entry.id   AF-A0A497N4G5-F1
#
_cell.length_a   1.000
_cell.length_b   1.000
_cell.length_c   1.000
_cell.angle_alpha   90.00
_cell.angle_beta   90.00
_cell.angle_gamma   90.00
#
_symmetry.space_group_name_H-M   'P 1'
#
loop_
_entity.id
_entity.type
_entity.pdbx_description
1 polymer ?
#
loop_
_entity_poly.entity_id
_entity_poly.type
_entity_poly.pdbx_seq_one_letter_code
_entity_poly.pdbx_strand_id
1 'polypeptide(L)' 'MRELPLCEICGLEVMKVFVCSRCGARFCEECGDVKRRICYDCLNWEEEEDEEYEEEDWEEPDSP' A
#
# COMPACT_ATOMS: atom_id res chain seq x y z
N MET A 1 -17.60 -30.13 -1.74
CA MET A 1 -16.70 -29.26 -2.53
C MET A 1 -15.84 -28.49 -1.54
N ARG A 2 -14.53 -28.36 -1.77
CA ARG A 2 -13.71 -27.42 -1.01
C ARG A 2 -13.76 -26.10 -1.79
N GLU A 3 -14.47 -25.12 -1.25
CA GLU A 3 -14.58 -23.81 -1.86
C GLU A 3 -13.30 -23.04 -1.54
N LEU A 4 -12.55 -22.66 -2.58
CA LEU A 4 -11.38 -21.80 -2.41
C LEU A 4 -11.84 -20.34 -2.32
N PRO A 5 -11.24 -19.52 -1.46
CA PRO A 5 -11.58 -18.11 -1.41
C PRO A 5 -11.19 -17.40 -2.72
N LEU A 6 -12.04 -16.47 -3.15
CA LEU A 6 -11.80 -15.64 -4.33
C LEU A 6 -11.03 -14.37 -3.94
N CYS A 7 -9.97 -14.07 -4.69
CA CYS A 7 -9.32 -12.76 -4.64
C CYS A 7 -10.17 -11.74 -5.42
N GLU A 8 -10.61 -10.67 -4.76
CA GLU A 8 -11.42 -9.60 -5.35
C GLU A 8 -10.59 -8.64 -6.22
N ILE A 9 -9.25 -8.72 -6.12
CA ILE A 9 -8.32 -7.88 -6.91
C ILE A 9 -8.01 -8.52 -8.28
N CYS A 10 -7.66 -9.81 -8.32
CA CYS A 10 -7.31 -10.51 -9.56
C CYS A 10 -8.43 -11.42 -10.10
N GLY A 11 -9.49 -11.66 -9.33
CA GLY A 11 -10.62 -12.50 -9.74
C GLY A 11 -10.34 -14.01 -9.77
N LEU A 12 -9.23 -14.46 -9.17
CA LEU A 12 -8.83 -15.87 -9.13
C LEU A 12 -9.16 -16.52 -7.79
N GLU A 13 -9.47 -17.82 -7.83
CA GLU A 13 -9.55 -18.66 -6.64
C GLU A 13 -8.14 -18.95 -6.11
N VAL A 14 -7.90 -18.66 -4.84
CA VAL A 14 -6.57 -18.74 -4.21
C VAL A 14 -6.64 -19.54 -2.91
N MET A 15 -5.49 -19.97 -2.39
CA MET A 15 -5.46 -20.72 -1.11
C MET A 15 -5.84 -19.85 0.09
N LYS A 16 -5.48 -18.56 0.04
CA LYS A 16 -5.65 -17.64 1.16
C LYS A 16 -5.91 -16.24 0.65
N VAL A 17 -6.84 -15.55 1.31
CA VAL A 17 -7.12 -14.13 1.11
C VAL A 17 -6.94 -13.38 2.42
N PHE A 18 -6.56 -12.12 2.31
CA PHE A 18 -6.41 -11.15 3.39
C PHE A 18 -7.38 -10.00 3.15
N VAL A 19 -7.85 -9.37 4.21
CA VAL A 19 -8.78 -8.24 4.12
C VAL A 19 -7.99 -6.95 4.22
N CYS A 20 -8.16 -6.07 3.24
CA CYS A 20 -7.56 -4.75 3.23
C CYS A 20 -8.12 -3.90 4.37
N SER A 21 -7.26 -3.35 5.24
CA SER A 21 -7.66 -2.50 6.36
C SER A 21 -8.23 -1.14 5.92
N ARG A 22 -7.98 -0.72 4.68
CA ARG A 22 -8.46 0.55 4.11
C ARG A 22 -9.81 0.42 3.42
N CYS A 23 -9.93 -0.48 2.43
CA CYS A 23 -11.12 -0.61 1.59
C CYS A 23 -11.99 -1.84 1.91
N GLY A 24 -11.51 -2.78 2.73
CA GLY A 24 -12.22 -4.02 3.06
C GLY A 24 -12.17 -5.10 1.98
N ALA A 25 -11.50 -4.88 0.84
CA ALA A 25 -11.39 -5.88 -0.23
C ALA A 25 -10.56 -7.11 0.20
N ARG A 26 -10.95 -8.29 -0.28
CA ARG A 26 -10.21 -9.54 -0.09
C ARG A 26 -9.15 -9.71 -1.18
N PHE A 27 -7.88 -9.73 -0.81
CA PHE A 27 -6.74 -9.84 -1.73
C PHE A 27 -5.87 -11.05 -1.41
N CYS A 28 -5.22 -11.65 -2.42
CA CYS A 28 -4.24 -12.73 -2.22
C CYS A 28 -2.85 -12.17 -1.86
N GLU A 29 -1.93 -13.03 -1.44
CA GLU A 29 -0.55 -12.63 -1.09
C GLU A 29 0.21 -11.91 -2.21
N GLU A 30 -0.17 -12.13 -3.47
CA GLU A 30 0.44 -11.47 -4.63
C GLU A 30 -0.26 -10.17 -5.03
N CYS A 31 -1.41 -9.83 -4.45
CA CYS A 31 -2.21 -8.65 -4.82
C CYS A 31 -2.25 -7.57 -3.72
N GLY A 32 -1.38 -7.67 -2.71
CA GLY A 32 -1.28 -6.69 -1.64
C GLY A 32 -0.18 -7.02 -0.65
N ASP A 33 0.12 -6.06 0.22
CA ASP A 33 1.04 -6.27 1.33
C ASP A 33 0.32 -6.94 2.50
N VAL A 34 0.66 -8.20 2.75
CA VAL A 34 0.11 -9.02 3.83
C VAL A 34 0.54 -8.51 5.22
N LYS A 35 1.75 -7.93 5.34
CA LYS A 35 2.25 -7.37 6.62
C LYS A 35 1.46 -6.13 6.99
N ARG A 36 1.23 -5.24 6.03
CA ARG A 36 0.46 -4.00 6.22
C ARG A 36 -1.05 -4.23 6.16
N ARG A 37 -1.50 -5.37 5.62
CA ARG A 37 -2.89 -5.69 5.30
C ARG A 37 -3.53 -4.64 4.38
N ILE A 38 -2.83 -4.27 3.31
CA ILE A 38 -3.27 -3.28 2.34
C ILE A 38 -3.19 -3.90 0.94
N CYS A 39 -4.25 -3.80 0.14
CA CYS A 39 -4.23 -4.25 -1.27
C CYS A 39 -3.45 -3.27 -2.15
N TYR A 40 -2.98 -3.71 -3.32
CA TYR A 40 -2.21 -2.85 -4.22
C TYR A 40 -2.95 -1.59 -4.66
N ASP A 41 -4.26 -1.67 -4.89
CA ASP A 41 -5.09 -0.51 -5.21
C ASP A 41 -4.98 0.58 -4.14
N CYS A 42 -4.85 0.21 -2.86
CA CYS A 42 -4.69 1.16 -1.75
C CYS A 42 -3.23 1.52 -1.45
N LEU A 43 -2.27 0.66 -1.78
CA LEU A 43 -0.82 0.93 -1.62
C LEU A 43 -0.37 2.03 -2.57
N ASN A 44 -0.85 2.01 -3.82
CA ASN A 44 -0.52 3.04 -4.81
C ASN A 44 -1.02 4.45 -4.40
N TRP A 45 -1.92 4.54 -3.42
CA TRP A 45 -2.43 5.81 -2.91
C TRP A 45 -1.63 6.34 -1.70
N GLU A 46 -0.71 5.55 -1.13
CA GLU A 46 0.13 5.97 0.01
C GLU A 46 1.51 6.51 -0.40
N GLU A 47 1.92 6.39 -1.66
CA GLU A 47 3.27 6.82 -2.10
C GLU A 47 3.39 8.36 -2.25
N GLU A 48 2.32 9.13 -2.07
CA GLU A 48 2.33 10.61 -2.16
C GLU A 48 2.56 11.34 -0.82
N GLU A 49 2.71 10.66 0.32
CA GLU A 49 2.70 11.33 1.64
C GLU A 49 4.05 11.38 2.40
N ASP A 50 5.15 10.89 1.81
CA ASP A 50 6.50 10.88 2.44
C ASP A 50 7.49 11.88 1.80
N GLU A 51 6.99 13.02 1.27
CA GLU A 51 7.84 14.18 0.98
C GLU A 51 8.01 15.02 2.26
N GLU A 52 8.90 14.55 3.14
CA GLU A 52 9.46 15.34 4.23
C GLU A 52 10.12 16.60 3.64
N TYR A 53 9.41 17.72 3.71
CA TYR A 53 9.93 19.07 3.46
C TYR A 53 11.06 19.33 4.47
N GLU A 54 12.31 19.01 4.11
CA GLU A 54 13.48 19.62 4.75
C GLU A 54 13.52 21.09 4.33
N GLU A 55 13.11 21.96 5.26
CA GLU A 55 13.10 23.41 5.10
C GLU A 55 14.51 23.94 4.79
N GLU A 56 14.59 24.70 3.70
CA GLU A 56 15.77 25.33 3.12
C GLU A 56 16.42 26.33 4.10
N ASP A 57 17.50 25.92 4.78
CA ASP A 57 18.35 26.81 5.56
C ASP A 57 19.24 27.65 4.61
N TRP A 58 18.71 28.80 4.19
CA TRP A 58 19.47 29.81 3.46
C TRP A 58 20.33 30.65 4.42
N GLU A 59 21.53 30.18 4.76
CA GLU A 59 22.57 31.04 5.34
C GLU A 59 23.19 31.93 4.23
N GLU A 60 22.82 33.21 4.23
CA GLU A 60 23.44 34.23 3.37
C GLU A 60 24.94 34.42 3.70
N PRO A 61 25.83 34.61 2.71
CA PRO A 61 27.26 34.70 2.92
C PRO A 61 27.70 36.07 3.49
N ASP A 62 28.13 36.11 4.76
CA ASP A 62 28.86 37.27 5.30
C ASP A 62 30.29 37.28 4.75
N SER A 63 30.51 38.11 3.73
CA SER A 63 31.82 38.36 3.11
C SER A 63 32.43 39.63 3.69
N PRO A 64 33.50 39.57 4.51
CA PRO A 64 34.37 40.73 4.78
C PRO A 64 35.29 41.11 3.61
#